data_AF-A0A382BAQ2-F1
#
_entry.id   AF-A0A382BAQ2-F1
#
_cell.length_a   1.000
_cell.length_b   1.000
_cell.length_c   1.000
_cell.angle_alpha   90.00
_cell.angle_beta   90.00
_cell.angle_gamma   90.00
#
_symmetry.space_group_name_H-M   'P 1'
#
loop_
_entity.id
_entity.type
_entity.pdbx_description
1 polymer ?
#
loop_
_entity_poly.entity_id
_entity_poly.type
_entity_poly.pdbx_seq_one_letter_code
_entity_poly.pdbx_strand_id
1 'polypeptide(L)'
;MGKIEVKDLIKAGVHFGHLTRKWNPNMAPFIYMERNGIHIINLYKTISKLEEASEALKKIAISGRKILFVATKKQAKDIVSEAAKKVNMPYITERWPGGMLTNFITIRKAVKKMSSIDRMK
;
A
#
# COMPACT_ATOMS: atom_id res chain seq x y z
N MET A 1 13.69 -8.71 -12.81
CA MET A 1 12.62 -8.96 -11.81
C MET A 1 11.87 -10.20 -12.27
N GLY A 2 11.68 -11.19 -11.40
CA GLY A 2 10.89 -12.38 -11.75
C GLY A 2 9.45 -11.96 -12.06
N LYS A 3 8.90 -12.44 -13.17
CA LYS A 3 7.51 -12.18 -13.53
C LYS A 3 6.63 -12.94 -12.53
N ILE A 4 5.77 -12.24 -11.82
CA ILE A 4 4.86 -12.87 -10.86
C ILE A 4 3.82 -13.69 -11.65
N GLU A 5 3.73 -14.99 -11.37
CA GLU A 5 2.74 -15.84 -12.02
C GLU A 5 1.46 -15.96 -11.17
N VAL A 6 0.34 -16.28 -11.84
CA VAL A 6 -0.95 -16.55 -11.15
C VAL A 6 -0.79 -17.66 -10.13
N LYS A 7 0.02 -18.68 -10.41
CA LYS A 7 0.27 -19.83 -9.53
C LYS A 7 0.84 -19.40 -8.18
N ASP A 8 1.75 -18.43 -8.17
CA ASP A 8 2.37 -17.93 -6.93
C ASP A 8 1.36 -17.16 -6.09
N LEU A 9 0.51 -16.34 -6.73
CA LEU A 9 -0.56 -15.60 -6.05
C LEU A 9 -1.64 -16.52 -5.47
N ILE A 10 -1.95 -17.63 -6.15
CA ILE A 10 -2.87 -18.64 -5.63
C ILE A 10 -2.26 -19.29 -4.38
N LYS A 11 -1.00 -19.74 -4.44
CA LYS A 11 -0.30 -20.35 -3.30
C LYS A 11 -0.19 -19.41 -2.10
N ALA A 12 0.01 -18.12 -2.35
CA ALA A 12 0.06 -17.09 -1.31
C ALA A 12 -1.32 -16.73 -0.72
N GLY A 13 -2.42 -17.24 -1.29
CA GLY A 13 -3.77 -16.99 -0.78
C GLY A 13 -4.29 -15.57 -1.00
N VAL A 14 -3.71 -14.78 -1.91
CA VAL A 14 -4.09 -13.37 -2.10
C VAL A 14 -5.39 -13.17 -2.89
N HIS A 15 -5.99 -14.26 -3.39
CA HIS A 15 -7.24 -14.24 -4.14
C HIS A 15 -8.48 -14.13 -3.24
N PHE A 16 -8.35 -14.32 -1.93
CA PHE A 16 -9.46 -14.20 -1.00
C PHE A 16 -9.81 -12.73 -0.73
N GLY A 17 -11.05 -12.37 -1.07
CA GLY A 17 -11.64 -11.08 -0.75
C GLY A 17 -12.39 -11.10 0.59
N HIS A 18 -13.37 -10.22 0.72
CA HIS A 18 -14.24 -10.13 1.90
C HIS A 18 -15.56 -10.89 1.69
N LEU A 19 -16.36 -10.96 2.75
CA LEU A 19 -17.74 -11.41 2.71
C LEU A 19 -18.57 -10.57 1.74
N THR A 20 -19.53 -11.18 1.07
CA THR A 20 -20.37 -10.53 0.04
C THR A 20 -21.19 -9.36 0.56
N ARG A 21 -21.60 -9.39 1.84
CA ARG A 21 -22.26 -8.24 2.49
C ARG A 21 -21.35 -7.01 2.72
N LYS A 22 -20.02 -7.15 2.61
CA LYS A 22 -19.04 -6.08 2.83
C LYS A 22 -18.34 -5.65 1.53
N TRP A 23 -19.01 -5.83 0.40
CA TRP A 23 -18.45 -5.49 -0.91
C TRP A 23 -18.78 -4.07 -1.35
N ASN A 24 -17.99 -3.55 -2.28
CA ASN A 24 -18.25 -2.29 -2.96
C ASN A 24 -18.67 -2.62 -4.41
N PRO A 25 -19.82 -2.12 -4.92
CA PRO A 25 -20.29 -2.40 -6.28
C PRO A 25 -19.27 -2.10 -7.39
N ASN A 26 -18.42 -1.09 -7.19
CA ASN A 26 -17.35 -0.74 -8.12
C ASN A 26 -16.27 -1.84 -8.25
N MET A 27 -16.25 -2.82 -7.35
CA MET A 27 -15.37 -3.97 -7.41
C MET A 27 -15.90 -5.09 -8.32
N ALA A 28 -17.14 -5.01 -8.82
CA ALA A 28 -17.72 -6.03 -9.70
C ALA A 28 -16.79 -6.45 -10.86
N PRO A 29 -16.09 -5.53 -11.56
CA PRO A 29 -15.17 -5.92 -12.64
C PRO A 29 -13.95 -6.71 -12.15
N PHE A 30 -13.57 -6.62 -10.87
CA PHE A 30 -12.38 -7.26 -10.31
C PHE A 30 -12.69 -8.57 -9.57
N ILE A 31 -13.97 -8.88 -9.35
CA ILE A 31 -14.42 -10.12 -8.74
C ILE A 31 -14.50 -11.20 -9.83
N TYR A 32 -13.90 -12.36 -9.55
CA TYR A 32 -13.95 -13.52 -10.42
C TYR A 32 -15.24 -14.32 -10.19
N MET A 33 -15.51 -14.67 -8.94
CA MET A 33 -16.70 -15.41 -8.52
C MET A 33 -16.94 -15.25 -7.01
N GLU A 34 -18.06 -15.75 -6.52
CA GLU A 34 -18.34 -15.94 -5.10
C GLU A 34 -18.23 -17.43 -4.75
N ARG A 35 -17.63 -17.75 -3.59
CA ARG A 35 -17.61 -19.10 -3.04
C ARG A 35 -17.82 -19.05 -1.54
N ASN A 36 -18.82 -19.77 -1.03
CA ASN A 36 -19.14 -19.84 0.40
C ASN A 36 -19.31 -18.44 1.05
N GLY A 37 -19.94 -17.50 0.34
CA GLY A 37 -20.17 -16.14 0.84
C GLY A 37 -18.94 -15.23 0.81
N ILE A 38 -17.81 -15.65 0.23
CA ILE A 38 -16.57 -14.88 0.07
C ILE A 38 -16.35 -14.55 -1.40
N HIS A 39 -16.02 -13.30 -1.71
CA HIS A 39 -15.60 -12.91 -3.05
C HIS A 39 -14.19 -13.41 -3.35
N ILE A 40 -14.02 -14.03 -4.52
CA ILE A 40 -12.71 -14.40 -5.07
C ILE A 40 -12.29 -13.32 -6.07
N ILE A 41 -11.10 -12.77 -5.89
CA ILE A 41 -10.53 -11.70 -6.72
C ILE A 41 -9.92 -12.30 -7.99
N ASN A 42 -10.12 -11.65 -9.13
CA ASN A 42 -9.54 -12.06 -10.41
C ASN A 42 -8.04 -11.77 -10.47
N LEU A 43 -7.22 -12.81 -10.29
CA LEU A 43 -5.76 -12.70 -10.29
C LEU A 43 -5.15 -12.32 -11.65
N TYR A 44 -5.80 -12.65 -12.78
CA TYR A 44 -5.32 -12.20 -14.09
C TYR A 44 -5.38 -10.68 -14.21
N LYS A 45 -6.47 -10.08 -13.70
CA LYS A 45 -6.58 -8.62 -13.60
C LYS A 45 -5.58 -8.04 -12.60
N THR A 46 -5.35 -8.72 -11.48
CA THR A 46 -4.33 -8.31 -10.50
C THR A 46 -2.94 -8.23 -11.12
N ILE A 47 -2.51 -9.23 -11.89
CA ILE A 47 -1.19 -9.23 -12.54
C ILE A 47 -1.07 -8.08 -13.54
N SER A 48 -2.07 -7.91 -14.42
CA SER A 48 -2.06 -6.82 -15.39
C SER A 48 -1.99 -5.45 -14.72
N LYS A 49 -2.75 -5.24 -13.64
CA LYS A 49 -2.71 -3.98 -12.86
C LYS A 49 -1.43 -3.80 -12.05
N LEU A 50 -0.80 -4.89 -11.62
CA LEU A 50 0.48 -4.84 -10.93
C LEU A 50 1.62 -4.45 -11.87
N GLU A 51 1.59 -4.93 -13.12
CA GLU A 51 2.53 -4.49 -14.16
C GLU A 51 2.35 -2.99 -14.47
N GLU A 52 1.11 -2.54 -14.68
CA GLU A 52 0.78 -1.13 -14.91
C GLU A 52 1.25 -0.22 -13.75
N ALA A 53 0.96 -0.62 -12.51
CA ALA A 53 1.38 0.13 -11.32
C ALA A 53 2.90 0.15 -11.15
N SER A 54 3.58 -0.97 -11.44
CA SER A 54 5.04 -1.05 -11.34
C SER A 54 5.73 -0.13 -12.34
N GLU A 55 5.22 -0.06 -13.58
CA GLU A 55 5.74 0.85 -14.59
C GLU A 55 5.48 2.33 -14.23
N ALA A 56 4.31 2.65 -13.68
CA ALA A 56 4.02 4.00 -13.19
C ALA A 56 4.96 4.40 -12.03
N LEU A 57 5.17 3.51 -11.04
CA LEU A 57 6.09 3.76 -9.92
C LEU A 57 7.53 3.92 -10.38
N LYS A 58 7.96 3.14 -11.37
CA LYS A 58 9.30 3.26 -11.98
C LYS A 58 9.50 4.65 -12.60
N LYS A 59 8.52 5.17 -13.36
CA LYS A 59 8.58 6.53 -13.92
C LYS A 59 8.64 7.61 -12.84
N ILE A 60 7.86 7.47 -11.77
CA ILE A 60 7.88 8.40 -10.62
C ILE A 60 9.24 8.37 -9.93
N ALA A 61 9.80 7.18 -9.69
CA ALA A 61 11.10 7.03 -9.06
C ALA A 61 12.24 7.64 -9.90
N ILE A 62 12.24 7.42 -11.22
CA ILE A 62 13.22 8.01 -12.15
C ILE A 62 13.16 9.54 -12.14
N SER A 63 11.97 10.13 -11.97
CA SER A 63 11.82 11.60 -11.87
C SER A 63 12.37 12.21 -10.57
N GLY A 64 12.94 11.41 -9.66
CA GLY A 64 13.48 11.86 -8.37
C GLY A 64 12.41 12.19 -7.32
N ARG A 65 11.14 11.91 -7.60
CA ARG A 65 10.03 12.11 -6.66
C ARG A 65 10.03 11.05 -5.56
N LYS A 66 9.56 11.42 -4.38
CA LYS A 66 9.43 10.51 -3.23
C LYS A 66 8.08 9.80 -3.26
N ILE A 67 8.10 8.49 -2.99
CA ILE A 67 6.90 7.65 -2.88
C ILE A 67 6.67 7.39 -1.38
N LEU A 68 5.49 7.75 -0.89
CA LEU A 68 5.12 7.55 0.51
C LEU A 68 4.45 6.19 0.70
N PHE A 69 5.04 5.35 1.54
CA PHE A 69 4.49 4.05 1.90
C PHE A 69 3.57 4.19 3.12
N VAL A 70 2.36 3.64 3.08
CA VAL A 70 1.37 3.81 4.15
C VAL A 70 0.74 2.48 4.52
N ALA A 71 0.80 2.12 5.81
CA ALA A 71 0.16 0.91 6.31
C ALA A 71 -0.16 1.00 7.81
N THR A 72 -1.42 1.13 8.18
CA THR A 72 -1.82 1.27 9.59
C THR A 72 -2.22 -0.06 10.26
N LYS A 73 -2.43 -1.11 9.46
CA LYS A 73 -2.81 -2.44 9.95
C LYS A 73 -1.62 -3.13 10.61
N LYS A 74 -1.85 -3.74 11.78
CA LYS A 74 -0.81 -4.47 12.55
C LYS A 74 -0.03 -5.47 11.69
N GLN A 75 -0.73 -6.24 10.85
CA GLN A 75 -0.12 -7.25 9.98
C GLN A 75 0.78 -6.68 8.87
N ALA A 76 0.60 -5.40 8.53
CA ALA A 76 1.30 -4.74 7.42
C ALA A 76 2.39 -3.77 7.89
N LYS A 77 2.43 -3.41 9.18
CA LYS A 77 3.37 -2.41 9.70
C LYS A 77 4.82 -2.80 9.42
N ASP A 78 5.23 -3.98 9.87
CA ASP A 78 6.62 -4.41 9.77
C ASP A 78 7.03 -4.60 8.31
N ILE A 79 6.18 -5.28 7.53
CA ILE A 79 6.36 -5.54 6.09
C ILE A 79 6.60 -4.23 5.32
N VAL A 80 5.73 -3.24 5.53
CA VAL A 80 5.82 -1.97 4.80
C VAL A 80 6.98 -1.12 5.29
N SER A 81 7.26 -1.09 6.61
CA SER A 81 8.42 -0.36 7.13
C SER A 81 9.74 -0.92 6.62
N GLU A 82 9.88 -2.24 6.56
CA GLU A 82 11.09 -2.91 6.10
C GLU A 82 11.29 -2.68 4.60
N ALA A 83 10.22 -2.82 3.80
CA ALA A 83 10.27 -2.56 2.37
C ALA A 83 10.65 -1.10 2.07
N ALA A 84 10.05 -0.13 2.77
CA ALA A 84 10.34 1.30 2.57
C ALA A 84 11.76 1.68 3.01
N LYS A 85 12.27 1.09 4.11
CA LYS A 85 13.65 1.27 4.58
C LYS A 85 14.66 0.74 3.56
N LYS A 86 14.42 -0.44 2.97
CA LYS A 86 15.29 -1.03 1.93
C LYS A 86 15.48 -0.12 0.72
N VAL A 87 14.46 0.66 0.36
CA VAL A 87 14.49 1.57 -0.79
C VAL A 87 14.70 3.05 -0.41
N ASN A 88 14.98 3.34 0.87
CA ASN A 88 15.16 4.69 1.40
C ASN A 88 14.03 5.68 1.03
N MET A 89 12.78 5.21 1.13
CA MET A 89 11.57 6.00 0.88
C MET A 89 10.82 6.30 2.19
N PRO A 90 10.10 7.43 2.28
CA PRO A 90 9.33 7.77 3.47
C PRO A 90 8.17 6.78 3.68
N TYR A 91 7.85 6.49 4.94
CA TYR A 91 6.75 5.61 5.30
C TYR A 91 6.01 6.04 6.57
N ILE A 92 4.75 5.63 6.70
CA ILE A 92 3.90 5.79 7.89
C ILE A 92 3.24 4.47 8.20
N THR A 93 3.58 3.89 9.35
CA THR A 93 3.02 2.62 9.81
C THR A 93 2.09 2.75 11.01
N GLU A 94 2.13 3.89 11.68
CA GLU A 94 1.33 4.13 12.87
C GLU A 94 -0.01 4.76 12.49
N ARG A 95 -0.34 5.91 13.09
CA ARG A 95 -1.54 6.64 12.78
C ARG A 95 -1.30 7.57 11.60
N TRP A 96 -2.23 7.60 10.66
CA TRP A 96 -2.32 8.65 9.64
C TRP A 96 -3.06 9.87 10.20
N PRO A 97 -2.39 10.99 10.52
CA PRO A 97 -3.07 12.18 11.03
C PRO A 97 -3.86 12.86 9.93
N GLY A 98 -5.04 13.37 10.28
CA GLY A 98 -5.80 14.24 9.36
C GLY A 98 -4.96 15.45 8.96
N GLY A 99 -5.00 15.82 7.69
CA GLY A 99 -4.22 16.96 7.19
C GLY A 99 -2.75 16.68 6.88
N MET A 100 -2.29 15.42 6.91
CA MET A 100 -0.88 15.10 6.67
C MET A 100 -0.33 15.60 5.34
N LEU A 101 -1.14 15.48 4.27
CA LEU A 101 -0.79 15.98 2.94
C LEU A 101 -1.39 17.36 2.64
N THR A 102 -2.60 17.64 3.12
CA THR A 102 -3.35 18.86 2.79
C THR A 102 -2.99 20.06 3.66
N ASN A 103 -2.62 19.85 4.93
CA ASN A 103 -2.14 20.88 5.85
C ASN A 103 -0.67 20.63 6.24
N PHE A 104 0.17 20.45 5.21
CA PHE A 104 1.58 20.09 5.41
C PHE A 104 2.36 21.16 6.19
N ILE A 105 2.00 22.44 6.10
CA ILE A 105 2.65 23.54 6.83
C ILE A 105 2.58 23.29 8.34
N THR A 106 1.42 22.91 8.85
CA THR A 106 1.23 22.66 10.29
C THR A 106 1.95 21.39 10.73
N ILE A 107 1.86 20.34 9.93
CA ILE A 107 2.51 19.05 10.20
C ILE A 107 4.04 19.21 10.23
N ARG A 108 4.59 19.99 9.30
CA ARG A 108 6.03 20.29 9.26
C ARG A 108 6.51 21.02 10.51
N LYS A 109 5.70 21.92 11.08
CA LYS A 109 6.01 22.57 12.37
C LYS A 109 6.07 21.56 13.51
N ALA A 110 5.14 20.60 13.55
CA ALA A 110 5.15 19.53 14.56
C ALA A 110 6.39 18.63 14.44
N VAL A 111 6.75 18.23 13.22
CA VAL A 111 7.97 17.45 12.96
C VAL A 111 9.22 18.23 13.37
N LYS A 112 9.32 19.52 13.02
CA LYS A 112 10.44 20.37 13.42
C LYS A 112 10.56 20.47 14.95
N LYS A 113 9.44 20.59 15.66
CA LYS A 113 9.40 20.62 17.12
C LYS A 113 9.87 19.30 17.73
N MET A 114 9.49 18.16 17.13
CA MET A 114 9.98 16.84 17.55
C MET A 114 11.51 16.77 17.40
N SER A 115 12.05 17.14 16.23
CA SER A 115 13.49 17.13 16.01
C SER A 115 14.27 18.08 16.93
N SER A 116 13.68 19.21 17.36
CA SER A 116 14.33 20.07 18.36
C SER A 116 14.35 19.44 19.75
N ILE A 117 13.28 18.73 20.14
CA ILE A 117 13.21 18.02 21.42
C ILE A 117 14.24 16.88 21.45
N ASP A 118 14.37 16.13 20.35
CA ASP A 118 15.33 15.03 20.25
C ASP A 118 16.79 15.51 20.34
N ARG A 119 17.09 16.75 19.95
CA ARG A 119 18.42 17.38 20.06
C ARG A 119 18.74 17.97 21.43
N MET A 120 17.71 18.22 22.25
CA MET A 120 17.87 18.74 23.61
C MET A 120 18.16 17.63 24.63
N LYS A 121 18.00 16.37 24.23
CA LYS A 121 18.49 15.20 24.96
C LYS A 121 19.94 14.92 24.62
#